data_AF-A0AAD5KYQ7-F1
#
_entry.id   AF-A0AAD5KYQ7-F1
#
_cell.length_a   1.000
_cell.length_b   1.000
_cell.length_c   1.000
_cell.angle_alpha   90.00
_cell.angle_beta   90.00
_cell.angle_gamma   90.00
#
_symmetry.space_group_name_H-M   'P 1'
#
loop_
_entity.id
_entity.type
_entity.pdbx_description
1 polymer ?
#
loop_
_entity_poly.entity_id
_entity_poly.type
_entity_poly.pdbx_seq_one_letter_code
_entity_poly.pdbx_strand_id
1 'polypeptide(L)'
;MMKFVALVTISVMMMGGSLVEAKPSFRQLVLGKADDSCVGRCGIAGTDLTKPCQCNPSCQQYNDCCADFLPTCNTCEGRCTAGYDNKWPCQCNAECTTYNNCCPDKPELCGGTGGGAVTDAELQALSKQLHIDDVNAVQGIVLNMQSTTTSGSTTDKAPLPLFSSVPADAFSGPTISALLALFDNYDENCKVTEVITPEETAEDNAFLDAILATSVMQQAHQFLVSKGLADADIAVFKEYLRQIWLGQYNRGGGIEGSSGLEHVFLGEKNGNSISGYHGWIKYYQDELAGRMNYLGYMVKIDLGVSSVIEMPMNWDGIYKSISSISVSGSPEIELALATVCFLARPNSKCPLQGADGTPYAYQTYTLDYNGNTYVGSAYPTY
;
A
#
# COMPACT_ATOMS: atom_id res chain seq x y z
N MET A 1 -3.95 -73.74 74.85
CA MET A 1 -5.08 -73.89 75.80
C MET A 1 -6.18 -72.92 75.40
N MET A 2 -7.43 -73.43 75.28
CA MET A 2 -8.76 -72.78 75.37
C MET A 2 -8.95 -71.38 74.73
N LYS A 3 -9.70 -71.26 73.61
CA LYS A 3 -11.17 -71.25 73.41
C LYS A 3 -11.83 -69.88 73.72
N PHE A 4 -12.91 -69.62 72.96
CA PHE A 4 -13.99 -68.61 73.10
C PHE A 4 -13.77 -67.26 72.42
N VAL A 5 -14.75 -66.62 71.77
CA VAL A 5 -16.06 -67.00 71.20
C VAL A 5 -16.43 -65.87 70.23
N ALA A 6 -17.16 -66.20 69.16
CA ALA A 6 -17.72 -65.26 68.22
C ALA A 6 -18.90 -64.48 68.85
N LEU A 7 -18.92 -63.15 68.68
CA LEU A 7 -20.15 -62.37 68.71
C LEU A 7 -20.19 -61.45 67.49
N VAL A 8 -21.22 -61.65 66.68
CA VAL A 8 -21.61 -60.82 65.55
C VAL A 8 -22.39 -59.63 66.10
N THR A 9 -22.03 -58.41 65.69
CA THR A 9 -22.95 -57.27 65.70
C THR A 9 -22.61 -56.35 64.52
N ILE A 10 -23.62 -56.13 63.68
CA ILE A 10 -23.59 -55.33 62.46
C ILE A 10 -23.58 -53.84 62.82
N SER A 11 -22.69 -53.05 62.22
CA SER A 11 -22.86 -51.60 62.10
C SER A 11 -22.18 -51.07 60.84
N VAL A 12 -23.04 -50.83 59.85
CA VAL A 12 -23.08 -49.77 58.81
C VAL A 12 -21.74 -49.24 58.28
N MET A 13 -21.51 -49.50 56.99
CA MET A 13 -20.53 -48.85 56.11
C MET A 13 -20.66 -47.31 56.12
N MET A 14 -19.55 -46.63 56.35
CA MET A 14 -19.25 -45.34 55.70
C MET A 14 -17.77 -45.32 55.31
N MET A 15 -17.48 -45.49 54.01
CA MET A 15 -16.15 -45.25 53.46
C MET A 15 -15.95 -43.74 53.32
N GLY A 16 -15.18 -43.15 54.23
CA GLY A 16 -14.63 -41.81 54.06
C GLY A 16 -13.46 -41.85 53.08
N GLY A 17 -13.72 -41.60 51.80
CA GLY A 17 -12.69 -41.31 50.82
C GLY A 17 -12.26 -39.85 50.91
N SER A 18 -11.00 -39.60 51.27
CA SER A 18 -10.38 -38.28 51.12
C SER A 18 -10.28 -37.93 49.64
N LEU A 19 -11.03 -36.93 49.20
CA LEU A 19 -10.88 -36.32 47.87
C LEU A 19 -9.61 -35.46 47.88
N VAL A 20 -8.59 -35.89 47.15
CA VAL A 20 -7.49 -35.03 46.72
C VAL A 20 -8.00 -34.25 45.51
N GLU A 21 -8.19 -32.94 45.65
CA GLU A 21 -8.50 -32.06 44.51
C GLU A 21 -7.30 -32.02 43.56
N ALA A 22 -7.50 -32.50 42.33
CA ALA A 22 -6.53 -32.34 41.24
C ALA A 22 -6.59 -30.90 40.72
N LYS A 23 -5.45 -30.21 40.71
CA LYS A 23 -5.33 -28.90 40.01
C LYS A 23 -5.42 -29.10 38.49
N PRO A 24 -6.15 -28.24 37.76
CA PRO A 24 -6.34 -28.40 36.32
C PRO A 24 -5.06 -28.13 35.54
N SER A 25 -4.92 -28.80 34.39
CA SER A 25 -3.85 -28.59 33.42
C SER A 25 -3.97 -27.21 32.75
N PHE A 26 -2.84 -26.60 32.39
CA PHE A 26 -2.76 -25.35 31.63
C PHE A 26 -3.61 -25.38 30.34
N ARG A 27 -3.77 -26.54 29.70
CA ARG A 27 -4.59 -26.72 28.50
C ARG A 27 -6.10 -26.65 28.78
N GLN A 28 -6.52 -27.01 29.98
CA GLN A 28 -7.92 -26.96 30.42
C GLN A 28 -8.32 -25.56 30.92
N LEU A 29 -7.34 -24.78 31.39
CA LEU A 29 -7.49 -23.35 31.69
C LEU A 29 -7.63 -22.48 30.44
N VAL A 30 -7.17 -22.94 29.27
CA VAL A 30 -7.23 -22.21 27.99
C VAL A 30 -8.51 -22.54 27.21
N LEU A 31 -9.03 -23.77 27.28
CA LEU A 31 -10.27 -24.15 26.58
C LEU A 31 -11.55 -23.74 27.33
N GLY A 32 -11.50 -23.54 28.65
CA GLY A 32 -12.64 -23.03 29.43
C GLY A 32 -12.79 -21.50 29.40
N LYS A 33 -11.80 -20.77 28.86
CA LYS A 33 -11.77 -19.30 28.77
C LYS A 33 -12.09 -18.73 27.38
N ALA A 34 -12.25 -19.59 26.37
CA ALA A 34 -12.41 -19.15 24.98
C ALA A 34 -13.87 -18.84 24.60
N ASP A 35 -14.85 -19.38 25.33
CA ASP A 35 -16.27 -19.15 25.05
C ASP A 35 -16.81 -17.89 25.77
N ASP A 36 -16.22 -17.50 26.90
CA ASP A 36 -16.62 -16.35 27.71
C ASP A 36 -15.71 -15.12 27.55
N SER A 37 -14.87 -15.10 26.50
CA SER A 37 -13.91 -14.02 26.20
C SER A 37 -14.19 -13.34 24.85
N CYS A 38 -13.76 -12.08 24.73
CA CYS A 38 -13.82 -11.30 23.50
C CYS A 38 -12.58 -11.38 22.60
N VAL A 39 -11.54 -12.12 22.97
CA VAL A 39 -10.35 -12.29 22.11
C VAL A 39 -10.77 -12.89 20.76
N GLY A 40 -10.49 -12.16 19.67
CA GLY A 40 -10.88 -12.56 18.30
C GLY A 40 -12.36 -12.40 17.96
N ARG A 41 -13.16 -11.75 18.83
CA ARG A 41 -14.62 -11.57 18.65
C ARG A 41 -15.08 -10.10 18.61
N CYS A 42 -14.15 -9.14 18.69
CA CYS A 42 -14.44 -7.72 18.59
C CYS A 42 -14.84 -7.29 17.18
N GLY A 43 -15.66 -6.25 17.03
CA GLY A 43 -16.02 -5.68 15.72
C GLY A 43 -17.04 -6.49 14.92
N ILE A 44 -17.65 -7.51 15.51
CA ILE A 44 -18.70 -8.33 14.89
C ILE A 44 -20.07 -7.69 15.17
N ALA A 45 -20.93 -7.66 14.15
CA ALA A 45 -22.29 -7.14 14.28
C ALA A 45 -23.26 -8.21 14.81
N GLY A 46 -24.20 -7.79 15.66
CA GLY A 46 -25.29 -8.65 16.14
C GLY A 46 -24.93 -9.55 17.32
N THR A 47 -25.90 -10.34 17.75
CA THR A 47 -25.81 -11.25 18.90
C THR A 47 -25.49 -12.67 18.44
N ASP A 48 -24.49 -13.30 19.04
CA ASP A 48 -24.20 -14.72 18.85
C ASP A 48 -24.86 -15.54 19.97
N LEU A 49 -25.98 -16.20 19.65
CA LEU A 49 -26.74 -17.02 20.60
C LEU A 49 -26.02 -18.33 20.99
N THR A 50 -24.94 -18.69 20.29
CA THR A 50 -24.13 -19.87 20.62
C THR A 50 -23.10 -19.56 21.71
N LYS A 51 -22.95 -18.29 22.08
CA LYS A 51 -21.97 -17.83 23.07
C LYS A 51 -22.65 -17.41 24.38
N PRO A 52 -21.98 -17.64 25.53
CA PRO A 52 -22.51 -17.26 26.84
C PRO A 52 -22.54 -15.74 27.09
N CYS A 53 -21.86 -14.94 26.26
CA CYS A 53 -21.75 -13.49 26.38
C CYS A 53 -21.41 -12.83 25.03
N GLN A 54 -21.56 -11.51 24.94
CA GLN A 54 -21.42 -10.72 23.72
C GLN A 54 -20.23 -9.74 23.75
N CYS A 55 -19.72 -9.40 22.55
CA CYS A 55 -18.54 -8.56 22.33
C CYS A 55 -18.81 -7.37 21.40
N ASN A 56 -20.01 -6.79 21.52
CA ASN A 56 -20.47 -5.65 20.73
C ASN A 56 -20.98 -4.55 21.69
N PRO A 57 -21.07 -3.28 21.25
CA PRO A 57 -21.50 -2.18 22.12
C PRO A 57 -22.91 -2.35 22.70
N SER A 58 -23.81 -3.04 22.01
CA SER A 58 -25.17 -3.28 22.48
C SER A 58 -25.22 -4.16 23.74
N CYS A 59 -24.17 -4.94 24.02
CA CYS A 59 -24.15 -5.83 25.18
C CYS A 59 -24.27 -5.09 26.52
N GLN A 60 -23.83 -3.83 26.57
CA GLN A 60 -23.90 -3.01 27.78
C GLN A 60 -25.35 -2.63 28.12
N GLN A 61 -26.21 -2.52 27.10
CA GLN A 61 -27.64 -2.25 27.28
C GLN A 61 -28.39 -3.50 27.79
N TYR A 62 -28.01 -4.68 27.30
CA TYR A 62 -28.67 -5.95 27.65
C TYR A 62 -28.02 -6.66 28.83
N ASN A 63 -26.90 -6.13 29.34
CA ASN A 63 -26.13 -6.68 30.45
C ASN A 63 -25.66 -8.13 30.18
N ASP A 64 -25.23 -8.41 28.96
CA ASP A 64 -24.75 -9.71 28.49
C ASP A 64 -23.32 -9.65 27.91
N CYS A 65 -22.56 -8.60 28.22
CA CYS A 65 -21.15 -8.48 27.82
C CYS A 65 -20.28 -9.57 28.41
N CYS A 66 -19.28 -10.02 27.64
CA CYS A 66 -18.18 -10.79 28.21
C CYS A 66 -17.42 -9.92 29.22
N ALA A 67 -16.88 -10.55 30.27
CA ALA A 67 -16.22 -9.83 31.36
C ALA A 67 -15.00 -9.03 30.90
N ASP A 68 -14.37 -9.45 29.79
CA ASP A 68 -13.21 -8.82 29.18
C ASP A 68 -13.56 -7.91 27.99
N PHE A 69 -14.84 -7.61 27.73
CA PHE A 69 -15.24 -6.84 26.55
C PHE A 69 -14.52 -5.49 26.41
N LEU A 70 -14.56 -4.64 27.44
CA LEU A 70 -13.86 -3.35 27.40
C LEU A 70 -12.33 -3.53 27.44
N PRO A 71 -11.74 -4.34 28.34
CA PRO A 71 -10.30 -4.60 28.33
C PRO A 71 -9.74 -5.12 26.99
N THR A 72 -10.54 -5.87 26.23
CA THR A 72 -10.09 -6.52 24.97
C THR A 72 -10.44 -5.70 23.73
N CYS A 73 -11.62 -5.07 23.66
CA CYS A 73 -12.11 -4.40 22.45
C CYS A 73 -11.98 -2.87 22.47
N ASN A 74 -11.63 -2.24 23.61
CA ASN A 74 -11.48 -0.80 23.71
C ASN A 74 -10.04 -0.36 23.34
N THR A 75 -9.61 -0.71 22.12
CA THR A 75 -8.24 -0.53 21.65
C THR A 75 -8.16 -0.08 20.19
N CYS A 76 -7.09 0.63 19.86
CA CYS A 76 -6.70 0.93 18.47
C CYS A 76 -5.74 -0.06 17.81
N GLU A 77 -5.37 -1.15 18.48
CA GLU A 77 -4.50 -2.17 17.90
C GLU A 77 -5.05 -2.68 16.55
N GLY A 78 -4.26 -2.52 15.47
CA GLY A 78 -4.66 -2.88 14.10
C GLY A 78 -5.78 -2.03 13.49
N ARG A 79 -6.15 -0.89 14.11
CA ARG A 79 -7.32 -0.07 13.72
C ARG A 79 -7.00 1.41 13.47
N CYS A 80 -5.73 1.83 13.48
CA CYS A 80 -5.38 3.25 13.33
C CYS A 80 -5.79 3.88 11.99
N THR A 81 -5.97 3.08 10.92
CA THR A 81 -6.44 3.54 9.59
C THR A 81 -7.92 3.28 9.34
N ALA A 82 -8.64 2.69 10.30
CA ALA A 82 -10.04 2.34 10.13
C ALA A 82 -10.94 3.60 10.19
N GLY A 83 -11.93 3.65 9.29
CA GLY A 83 -13.02 4.62 9.35
C GLY A 83 -13.92 4.44 10.58
N TYR A 84 -14.96 5.26 10.69
CA TYR A 84 -15.95 5.10 11.76
C TYR A 84 -16.63 3.72 11.70
N ASP A 85 -16.58 2.98 12.81
CA ASP A 85 -17.25 1.68 12.93
C ASP A 85 -18.01 1.58 14.26
N ASN A 86 -19.34 1.57 14.16
CA ASN A 86 -20.23 1.50 15.31
C ASN A 86 -20.27 0.11 15.97
N LYS A 87 -19.59 -0.89 15.43
CA LYS A 87 -19.44 -2.22 16.03
C LYS A 87 -18.36 -2.24 17.12
N TRP A 88 -17.64 -1.15 17.31
CA TRP A 88 -16.60 -1.01 18.31
C TRP A 88 -17.00 -0.03 19.41
N PRO A 89 -16.54 -0.26 20.66
CA PRO A 89 -16.84 0.62 21.79
C PRO A 89 -16.16 1.99 21.69
N CYS A 90 -15.15 2.12 20.83
CA CYS A 90 -14.36 3.34 20.63
C CYS A 90 -13.86 3.46 19.19
N GLN A 91 -13.45 4.67 18.82
CA GLN A 91 -13.00 5.03 17.48
C GLN A 91 -11.51 5.41 17.47
N CYS A 92 -10.83 5.11 16.36
CA CYS A 92 -9.42 5.45 16.12
C CYS A 92 -9.23 6.51 15.04
N ASN A 93 -10.30 6.81 14.29
CA ASN A 93 -10.31 7.85 13.27
C ASN A 93 -10.07 9.27 13.82
N ALA A 94 -9.82 10.22 12.93
CA ALA A 94 -9.54 11.61 13.30
C ALA A 94 -10.73 12.29 13.99
N GLU A 95 -11.95 11.94 13.58
CA GLU A 95 -13.19 12.56 14.05
C GLU A 95 -13.55 12.17 15.49
N CYS A 96 -12.93 11.13 16.07
CA CYS A 96 -13.28 10.65 17.39
C CYS A 96 -13.10 11.70 18.50
N THR A 97 -12.20 12.67 18.30
CA THR A 97 -11.99 13.77 19.26
C THR A 97 -13.17 14.74 19.24
N THR A 98 -13.80 14.93 18.09
CA THR A 98 -15.01 15.76 17.92
C THR A 98 -16.21 15.11 18.61
N TYR A 99 -16.33 13.79 18.49
CA TYR A 99 -17.43 13.02 19.07
C TYR A 99 -17.14 12.47 20.48
N ASN A 100 -15.96 12.78 21.02
CA ASN A 100 -15.49 12.33 22.33
C ASN A 100 -15.63 10.80 22.54
N ASN A 101 -15.28 10.03 21.52
CA ASN A 101 -15.39 8.56 21.52
C ASN A 101 -14.08 7.86 21.11
N CYS A 102 -12.93 8.52 21.31
CA CYS A 102 -11.62 7.94 21.02
C CYS A 102 -11.31 6.74 21.92
N CYS A 103 -10.58 5.76 21.37
CA CYS A 103 -10.01 4.70 22.21
C CYS A 103 -8.98 5.29 23.18
N PRO A 104 -8.88 4.75 24.40
CA PRO A 104 -8.00 5.29 25.45
C PRO A 104 -6.52 5.17 25.08
N ASP A 105 -6.18 4.17 24.28
CA ASP A 105 -4.84 3.89 23.79
C ASP A 105 -4.57 4.53 22.42
N LYS A 106 -5.53 5.28 21.86
CA LYS A 106 -5.34 6.03 20.62
C LYS A 106 -4.11 6.94 20.72
N PRO A 107 -3.83 7.65 21.84
CA PRO A 107 -2.63 8.46 21.99
C PRO A 107 -1.31 7.66 22.06
N GLU A 108 -1.31 6.41 22.51
CA GLU A 108 -0.07 5.61 22.56
C GLU A 108 0.14 4.76 21.29
N LEU A 109 -0.94 4.14 20.78
CA LEU A 109 -0.89 3.27 19.62
C LEU A 109 -0.99 4.03 18.30
N CYS A 110 -1.78 5.10 18.29
CA CYS A 110 -1.92 5.98 17.12
C CYS A 110 -1.40 7.40 17.38
N GLY A 111 -0.89 7.71 18.58
CA GLY A 111 -0.52 9.06 18.98
C GLY A 111 0.98 9.32 19.05
N GLY A 112 1.55 9.40 17.86
CA GLY A 112 2.38 10.58 17.62
C GLY A 112 1.52 11.82 17.88
N THR A 113 1.82 12.59 18.92
CA THR A 113 1.41 13.99 19.00
C THR A 113 2.13 14.73 17.87
N GLY A 114 1.58 14.64 16.66
CA GLY A 114 2.27 15.06 15.45
C GLY A 114 1.78 14.46 14.13
N GLY A 115 0.68 13.70 14.10
CA GLY A 115 -0.08 13.51 12.87
C GLY A 115 -0.90 14.75 12.53
N GLY A 116 -0.28 15.95 12.51
CA GLY A 116 -0.87 17.04 11.75
C GLY A 116 -1.07 16.50 10.34
N ALA A 117 -2.24 16.74 9.74
CA ALA A 117 -2.44 16.44 8.33
C ALA A 117 -1.17 16.85 7.59
N VAL A 118 -0.48 15.89 6.97
CA VAL A 118 0.82 16.12 6.32
C VAL A 118 0.71 17.40 5.53
N THR A 119 1.46 18.45 5.87
CA THR A 119 1.20 19.77 5.28
C THR A 119 1.76 19.84 3.87
N ASP A 120 1.24 20.74 3.04
CA ASP A 120 1.76 20.93 1.68
C ASP A 120 3.24 21.36 1.71
N ALA A 121 3.63 22.19 2.69
CA ALA A 121 5.01 22.60 2.87
C ALA A 121 5.94 21.42 3.21
N GLU A 122 5.46 20.42 3.96
CA GLU A 122 6.22 19.22 4.27
C GLU A 122 6.39 18.32 3.05
N LEU A 123 5.33 18.15 2.24
CA LEU A 123 5.41 17.39 0.98
C LEU A 123 6.38 18.05 -0.01
N GLN A 124 6.31 19.37 -0.14
CA GLN A 124 7.21 20.14 -0.99
C GLN A 124 8.67 20.08 -0.50
N ALA A 125 8.90 20.20 0.80
CA ALA A 125 10.24 20.09 1.38
C ALA A 125 10.82 18.68 1.20
N LEU A 126 10.03 17.64 1.45
CA LEU A 126 10.44 16.25 1.24
C LEU A 126 10.76 16.01 -0.23
N SER A 127 9.83 16.28 -1.14
CA SER A 127 10.03 16.02 -2.58
C SER A 127 11.24 16.73 -3.16
N LYS A 128 11.46 17.99 -2.78
CA LYS A 128 12.68 18.71 -3.16
C LYS A 128 13.93 17.97 -2.71
N GLN A 129 13.97 17.51 -1.46
CA GLN A 129 15.11 16.78 -0.92
C GLN A 129 15.30 15.44 -1.62
N LEU A 130 14.22 14.70 -1.88
CA LEU A 130 14.28 13.42 -2.61
C LEU A 130 14.83 13.60 -4.03
N HIS A 131 14.43 14.65 -4.76
CA HIS A 131 15.00 14.97 -6.07
C HIS A 131 16.49 15.33 -6.00
N ILE A 132 16.93 16.06 -4.97
CA ILE A 132 18.36 16.38 -4.78
C ILE A 132 19.17 15.12 -4.52
N ASP A 133 18.62 14.18 -3.75
CA ASP A 133 19.29 12.96 -3.33
C ASP A 133 19.10 11.77 -4.30
N ASP A 134 18.42 11.99 -5.43
CA ASP A 134 18.25 11.00 -6.48
C ASP A 134 19.55 10.83 -7.30
N VAL A 135 20.53 10.19 -6.68
CA VAL A 135 21.85 9.95 -7.28
C VAL A 135 21.81 8.98 -8.47
N ASN A 136 20.71 8.23 -8.63
CA ASN A 136 20.50 7.30 -9.73
C ASN A 136 19.70 7.93 -10.89
N ALA A 137 19.35 9.22 -10.80
CA ALA A 137 18.78 9.98 -11.92
C ALA A 137 19.72 9.95 -13.13
N VAL A 138 19.18 9.69 -14.31
CA VAL A 138 19.95 9.59 -15.55
C VAL A 138 20.26 10.99 -16.09
N GLN A 139 21.53 11.38 -16.01
CA GLN A 139 22.01 12.66 -16.51
C GLN A 139 22.40 12.59 -17.99
N GLY A 140 22.26 13.70 -18.73
CA GLY A 140 22.73 13.79 -20.12
C GLY A 140 21.77 13.26 -21.18
N ILE A 141 20.52 12.99 -20.83
CA ILE A 141 19.45 12.76 -21.81
C ILE A 141 19.21 14.04 -22.60
N VAL A 142 19.15 13.92 -23.93
CA VAL A 142 18.82 15.04 -24.84
C VAL A 142 17.47 14.77 -25.47
N LEU A 143 16.54 15.70 -25.25
CA LEU A 143 15.18 15.63 -25.77
C LEU A 143 15.00 16.54 -26.98
N ASN A 144 14.33 16.04 -28.02
CA ASN A 144 13.86 16.80 -29.17
C ASN A 144 12.37 17.13 -28.98
N MET A 145 12.13 18.23 -28.26
CA MET A 145 10.77 18.67 -27.92
C MET A 145 9.91 19.04 -29.14
N GLN A 146 10.53 19.41 -30.27
CA GLN A 146 9.83 19.79 -31.49
C GLN A 146 8.78 20.89 -31.25
N SER A 147 7.52 20.69 -31.62
CA SER A 147 6.48 21.72 -31.53
C SER A 147 5.47 21.44 -30.43
N THR A 148 4.84 22.50 -29.94
CA THR A 148 3.71 22.41 -29.01
C THR A 148 2.46 21.88 -29.68
N THR A 149 1.60 21.20 -28.92
CA THR A 149 0.29 20.69 -29.33
C THR A 149 -0.74 20.92 -28.23
N THR A 150 -1.96 20.41 -28.41
CA THR A 150 -3.06 20.49 -27.44
C THR A 150 -3.65 19.13 -27.15
N SER A 151 -4.29 18.98 -25.99
CA SER A 151 -5.07 17.78 -25.66
C SER A 151 -6.07 17.46 -26.76
N GLY A 152 -6.14 16.20 -27.17
CA GLY A 152 -7.08 15.73 -28.19
C GLY A 152 -6.64 15.97 -29.64
N SER A 153 -5.55 16.70 -29.89
CA SER A 153 -4.99 16.83 -31.24
C SER A 153 -4.34 15.52 -31.68
N THR A 154 -4.84 14.95 -32.78
CA THR A 154 -4.24 13.78 -33.45
C THR A 154 -3.26 14.17 -34.56
N THR A 155 -3.02 15.48 -34.75
CA THR A 155 -2.03 15.94 -35.73
C THR A 155 -0.63 15.76 -35.17
N ASP A 156 0.20 15.04 -35.91
CA ASP A 156 1.61 14.89 -35.58
C ASP A 156 2.35 16.24 -35.75
N LYS A 157 2.72 16.84 -34.62
CA LYS A 157 3.53 18.08 -34.55
C LYS A 157 4.99 17.78 -34.19
N ALA A 158 5.35 16.51 -34.09
CA ALA A 158 6.64 16.06 -33.65
C ALA A 158 7.05 14.78 -34.41
N PRO A 159 7.25 14.85 -35.74
CA PRO A 159 7.48 13.68 -36.59
C PRO A 159 8.82 12.94 -36.33
N LEU A 160 9.65 13.44 -35.43
CA LEU A 160 10.90 12.82 -35.00
C LEU A 160 10.74 12.23 -33.58
N PRO A 161 11.61 11.29 -33.17
CA PRO A 161 11.65 10.80 -31.80
C PRO A 161 11.81 11.93 -30.76
N LEU A 162 11.17 11.78 -29.60
CA LEU A 162 11.35 12.63 -28.42
C LEU A 162 12.77 12.49 -27.86
N PHE A 163 13.33 11.28 -27.78
CA PHE A 163 14.67 11.06 -27.27
C PHE A 163 15.70 11.15 -28.40
N SER A 164 16.47 12.25 -28.43
CA SER A 164 17.58 12.40 -29.39
C SER A 164 18.79 11.56 -29.01
N SER A 165 19.12 11.54 -27.73
CA SER A 165 20.19 10.69 -27.19
C SER A 165 19.94 10.37 -25.73
N VAL A 166 20.25 9.14 -25.36
CA VAL A 166 20.30 8.66 -23.97
C VAL A 166 21.70 8.11 -23.75
N PRO A 167 22.35 8.37 -22.59
CA PRO A 167 23.67 7.82 -22.28
C PRO A 167 23.69 6.29 -22.38
N ALA A 168 24.79 5.72 -22.87
CA ALA A 168 24.91 4.28 -23.08
C ALA A 168 24.82 3.47 -21.78
N ASP A 169 25.19 4.08 -20.66
CA ASP A 169 25.18 3.51 -19.31
C ASP A 169 23.91 3.84 -18.51
N ALA A 170 22.94 4.55 -19.11
CA ALA A 170 21.69 4.99 -18.45
C ALA A 170 20.92 3.85 -17.76
N PHE A 171 21.00 2.63 -18.28
CA PHE A 171 20.24 1.48 -17.78
C PHE A 171 21.06 0.51 -16.92
N SER A 172 22.33 0.82 -16.68
CA SER A 172 23.26 -0.06 -15.97
C SER A 172 23.20 0.04 -14.45
N GLY A 173 22.52 1.06 -13.92
CA GLY A 173 22.31 1.24 -12.48
C GLY A 173 21.47 0.12 -11.88
N PRO A 174 21.71 -0.27 -10.61
CA PRO A 174 21.09 -1.44 -10.00
C PRO A 174 19.56 -1.36 -9.93
N THR A 175 18.99 -0.19 -9.65
CA THR A 175 17.53 -0.02 -9.55
C THR A 175 16.86 -0.03 -10.92
N ILE A 176 17.48 0.59 -11.94
CA ILE A 176 16.98 0.56 -13.32
C ILE A 176 17.09 -0.84 -13.91
N SER A 177 18.23 -1.52 -13.73
CA SER A 177 18.39 -2.91 -14.18
C SER A 177 17.37 -3.85 -13.54
N ALA A 178 17.09 -3.68 -12.24
CA ALA A 178 16.07 -4.46 -11.55
C ALA A 178 14.65 -4.14 -12.04
N LEU A 179 14.33 -2.87 -12.32
CA LEU A 179 13.04 -2.51 -12.93
C LEU A 179 12.87 -3.13 -14.32
N LEU A 180 13.93 -3.12 -15.14
CA LEU A 180 13.90 -3.68 -16.49
C LEU A 180 13.66 -5.19 -16.49
N ALA A 181 14.14 -5.91 -15.48
CA ALA A 181 13.86 -7.33 -15.29
C ALA A 181 12.39 -7.61 -14.94
N LEU A 182 11.59 -6.58 -14.60
CA LEU A 182 10.15 -6.76 -14.43
C LEU A 182 9.38 -6.58 -15.75
N PHE A 183 9.98 -6.02 -16.80
CA PHE A 183 9.21 -5.59 -17.97
C PHE A 183 8.65 -6.74 -18.80
N ASP A 184 9.34 -7.88 -18.83
CA ASP A 184 8.90 -9.09 -19.55
C ASP A 184 7.95 -9.98 -18.72
N ASN A 185 7.68 -9.60 -17.47
CA ASN A 185 6.75 -10.30 -16.58
C ASN A 185 5.28 -9.94 -16.85
N TYR A 186 5.04 -8.79 -17.48
CA TYR A 186 3.70 -8.24 -17.66
C TYR A 186 3.20 -8.34 -19.10
N ASP A 187 1.88 -8.55 -19.26
CA ASP A 187 1.21 -8.51 -20.56
C ASP A 187 0.50 -7.17 -20.77
N GLU A 188 0.85 -6.47 -21.85
CA GLU A 188 0.25 -5.18 -22.18
C GLU A 188 -1.28 -5.24 -22.35
N ASN A 189 -1.88 -6.42 -22.55
CA ASN A 189 -3.32 -6.62 -22.60
C ASN A 189 -3.86 -7.03 -21.23
N CYS A 190 -4.55 -6.09 -20.56
CA CYS A 190 -5.15 -6.26 -19.23
C CYS A 190 -6.28 -7.32 -19.13
N LYS A 191 -6.47 -8.15 -20.16
CA LYS A 191 -7.42 -9.27 -20.23
C LYS A 191 -6.71 -10.62 -20.37
N VAL A 192 -5.39 -10.65 -20.21
CA VAL A 192 -4.61 -11.89 -20.11
C VAL A 192 -4.40 -12.15 -18.63
N THR A 193 -4.62 -13.40 -18.21
CA THR A 193 -4.27 -13.81 -16.85
C THR A 193 -2.77 -13.99 -16.77
N GLU A 194 -2.14 -13.28 -15.87
CA GLU A 194 -0.73 -13.42 -15.58
C GLU A 194 -0.50 -14.61 -14.63
N VAL A 195 0.52 -15.41 -14.90
CA VAL A 195 0.88 -16.55 -14.06
C VAL A 195 2.16 -16.19 -13.32
N ILE A 196 2.05 -15.87 -12.04
CA ILE A 196 3.22 -15.49 -11.24
C ILE A 196 4.18 -16.68 -11.10
N THR A 197 5.37 -16.57 -11.69
CA THR A 197 6.43 -17.57 -11.61
C THR A 197 7.34 -17.35 -10.39
N PRO A 198 8.08 -18.38 -9.92
CA PRO A 198 9.10 -18.20 -8.90
C PRO A 198 10.20 -17.21 -9.30
N GLU A 199 10.53 -17.17 -10.59
CA GLU A 199 11.48 -16.22 -11.18
C GLU A 199 10.97 -14.79 -11.07
N GLU A 200 9.73 -14.53 -11.49
CA GLU A 200 9.06 -13.22 -11.35
C GLU A 200 9.00 -12.77 -9.88
N THR A 201 8.69 -13.70 -8.97
CA THR A 201 8.72 -13.43 -7.52
C THR A 201 10.12 -13.05 -7.04
N ALA A 202 11.17 -13.63 -7.61
CA ALA A 202 12.55 -13.29 -7.27
C ALA A 202 12.96 -11.91 -7.82
N GLU A 203 12.49 -11.55 -9.01
CA GLU A 203 12.71 -10.24 -9.63
C GLU A 203 11.98 -9.14 -8.88
N ASP A 204 10.72 -9.36 -8.49
CA ASP A 204 9.95 -8.48 -7.60
C ASP A 204 10.71 -8.18 -6.30
N ASN A 205 11.26 -9.24 -5.69
CA ASN A 205 12.05 -9.12 -4.48
C ASN A 205 13.32 -8.30 -4.71
N ALA A 206 14.04 -8.59 -5.79
CA ALA A 206 15.27 -7.90 -6.14
C ALA A 206 15.03 -6.41 -6.43
N PHE A 207 13.94 -6.08 -7.13
CA PHE A 207 13.55 -4.68 -7.38
C PHE A 207 13.21 -3.94 -6.08
N LEU A 208 12.35 -4.51 -5.24
CA LEU A 208 11.99 -3.89 -3.95
C LEU A 208 13.22 -3.73 -3.04
N ASP A 209 14.10 -4.72 -2.97
CA ASP A 209 15.35 -4.61 -2.20
C ASP A 209 16.28 -3.52 -2.75
N ALA A 210 16.41 -3.44 -4.07
CA ALA A 210 17.25 -2.43 -4.72
C ALA A 210 16.76 -1.02 -4.42
N ILE A 211 15.46 -0.74 -4.57
CA ILE A 211 14.92 0.60 -4.30
C ILE A 211 14.95 0.94 -2.81
N LEU A 212 14.64 0.00 -1.91
CA LEU A 212 14.63 0.23 -0.46
C LEU A 212 16.03 0.49 0.11
N ALA A 213 17.08 0.03 -0.57
CA ALA A 213 18.47 0.32 -0.22
C ALA A 213 18.89 1.77 -0.52
N THR A 214 18.11 2.53 -1.31
CA THR A 214 18.44 3.89 -1.71
C THR A 214 18.16 4.92 -0.61
N SER A 215 18.91 6.03 -0.60
CA SER A 215 18.63 7.18 0.27
C SER A 215 17.24 7.77 0.04
N VAL A 216 16.75 7.73 -1.21
CA VAL A 216 15.43 8.23 -1.61
C VAL A 216 14.32 7.43 -0.91
N MET A 217 14.34 6.10 -0.97
CA MET A 217 13.35 5.28 -0.24
C MET A 217 13.48 5.38 1.26
N GLN A 218 14.70 5.41 1.79
CA GLN A 218 14.90 5.52 3.24
C GLN A 218 14.31 6.81 3.78
N GLN A 219 14.48 7.94 3.08
CA GLN A 219 13.90 9.22 3.46
C GLN A 219 12.37 9.23 3.34
N ALA A 220 11.82 8.68 2.25
CA ALA A 220 10.38 8.56 2.08
C ALA A 220 9.74 7.70 3.18
N HIS A 221 10.34 6.54 3.49
CA HIS A 221 9.92 5.66 4.58
C HIS A 221 9.99 6.36 5.94
N GLN A 222 11.12 6.99 6.28
CA GLN A 222 11.28 7.74 7.53
C GLN A 222 10.25 8.85 7.66
N PHE A 223 9.96 9.57 6.59
CA PHE A 223 8.92 10.58 6.57
C PHE A 223 7.55 9.97 6.87
N LEU A 224 7.16 8.91 6.16
CA LEU A 224 5.88 8.24 6.37
C LEU A 224 5.73 7.69 7.79
N VAL A 225 6.79 7.09 8.35
CA VAL A 225 6.83 6.64 9.75
C VAL A 225 6.65 7.80 10.71
N SER A 226 7.34 8.93 10.48
CA SER A 226 7.22 10.12 11.32
C SER A 226 5.81 10.73 11.32
N LYS A 227 5.03 10.43 10.27
CA LYS A 227 3.64 10.86 10.09
C LYS A 227 2.61 9.81 10.52
N GLY A 228 3.05 8.65 10.99
CA GLY A 228 2.17 7.53 11.33
C GLY A 228 1.45 6.91 10.12
N LEU A 229 2.02 7.07 8.92
CA LEU A 229 1.47 6.58 7.65
C LEU A 229 2.12 5.26 7.18
N ALA A 230 3.20 4.83 7.82
CA ALA A 230 3.88 3.56 7.54
C ALA A 230 4.42 2.94 8.83
N ASP A 231 4.58 1.61 8.82
CA ASP A 231 5.25 0.87 9.89
C ASP A 231 6.75 1.20 9.91
N ALA A 232 7.35 1.26 11.11
CA ALA A 232 8.77 1.54 11.29
C ALA A 232 9.67 0.38 10.84
N ASP A 233 9.16 -0.86 10.83
CA ASP A 233 9.87 -2.02 10.31
C ASP A 233 9.91 -1.97 8.78
N ILE A 234 11.11 -1.86 8.23
CA ILE A 234 11.35 -1.81 6.79
C ILE A 234 10.86 -3.09 6.07
N ALA A 235 10.87 -4.24 6.75
CA ALA A 235 10.36 -5.48 6.17
C ALA A 235 8.83 -5.44 6.02
N VAL A 236 8.13 -4.85 7.00
CA VAL A 236 6.68 -4.63 6.91
C VAL A 236 6.37 -3.60 5.82
N PHE A 237 7.17 -2.53 5.73
CA PHE A 237 7.02 -1.54 4.66
C PHE A 237 7.29 -2.14 3.27
N LYS A 238 8.27 -3.04 3.13
CA LYS A 238 8.52 -3.78 1.88
C LYS A 238 7.30 -4.58 1.44
N GLU A 239 6.68 -5.32 2.35
CA GLU A 239 5.46 -6.09 2.01
C GLU A 239 4.26 -5.18 1.73
N TYR A 240 4.18 -4.01 2.37
CA TYR A 240 3.21 -2.99 2.00
C TYR A 240 3.43 -2.46 0.58
N LEU A 241 4.67 -2.13 0.20
CA LEU A 241 5.01 -1.73 -1.17
C LEU A 241 4.68 -2.83 -2.16
N ARG A 242 5.02 -4.10 -1.85
CA ARG A 242 4.66 -5.25 -2.66
C ARG A 242 3.15 -5.28 -2.88
N GLN A 243 2.36 -5.17 -1.82
CA GLN A 243 0.90 -5.20 -1.94
C GLN A 243 0.39 -4.08 -2.84
N ILE A 244 0.74 -2.82 -2.58
CA ILE A 244 0.11 -1.69 -3.30
C ILE A 244 0.59 -1.54 -4.76
N TRP A 245 1.82 -1.96 -5.06
CA TRP A 245 2.45 -1.79 -6.39
C TRP A 245 2.46 -3.07 -7.21
N LEU A 246 2.79 -4.22 -6.63
CA LEU A 246 3.00 -5.48 -7.35
C LEU A 246 1.84 -6.47 -7.16
N GLY A 247 1.00 -6.25 -6.15
CA GLY A 247 -0.17 -7.08 -5.91
C GLY A 247 -1.16 -7.00 -7.08
N GLN A 248 -1.58 -8.18 -7.57
CA GLN A 248 -2.51 -8.28 -8.67
C GLN A 248 -3.94 -7.93 -8.25
N TYR A 249 -4.62 -7.20 -9.12
CA TYR A 249 -6.04 -6.88 -8.96
C TYR A 249 -6.74 -6.91 -10.34
N ASN A 250 -8.06 -6.79 -10.30
CA ASN A 250 -8.90 -6.82 -11.50
C ASN A 250 -9.31 -5.41 -11.93
N ARG A 251 -9.04 -5.06 -13.20
CA ARG A 251 -9.42 -3.78 -13.83
C ARG A 251 -10.49 -3.90 -14.92
N GLY A 252 -11.07 -5.08 -15.11
CA GLY A 252 -12.12 -5.31 -16.09
C GLY A 252 -12.15 -6.75 -16.58
N GLY A 253 -13.31 -7.20 -17.06
CA GLY A 253 -13.44 -8.52 -17.70
C GLY A 253 -13.36 -9.73 -16.75
N GLY A 254 -13.25 -9.53 -15.44
CA GLY A 254 -13.21 -10.65 -14.49
C GLY A 254 -11.82 -11.29 -14.32
N ILE A 255 -10.76 -10.65 -14.82
CA ILE A 255 -9.40 -11.20 -14.85
C ILE A 255 -8.49 -10.42 -13.89
N GLU A 256 -7.77 -11.14 -13.04
CA GLU A 256 -6.62 -10.64 -12.28
C GLU A 256 -5.40 -10.71 -13.21
N GLY A 257 -4.93 -9.56 -13.65
CA GLY A 257 -3.84 -9.45 -14.64
C GLY A 257 -3.46 -7.99 -14.81
N SER A 258 -3.40 -7.29 -13.68
CA SER A 258 -3.03 -5.88 -13.59
C SER A 258 -2.41 -5.63 -12.23
N SER A 259 -1.31 -4.88 -12.20
CA SER A 259 -0.68 -4.38 -10.96
C SER A 259 -0.52 -2.86 -10.97
N GLY A 260 -0.23 -2.25 -9.83
CA GLY A 260 0.01 -0.80 -9.73
C GLY A 260 1.23 -0.36 -10.54
N LEU A 261 2.32 -1.13 -10.48
CA LEU A 261 3.57 -0.86 -11.18
C LEU A 261 3.37 -1.00 -12.69
N GLU A 262 2.80 -2.11 -13.13
CA GLU A 262 2.50 -2.36 -14.53
C GLU A 262 1.64 -1.24 -15.11
N HIS A 263 0.50 -0.97 -14.48
CA HIS A 263 -0.42 0.07 -14.92
C HIS A 263 0.31 1.41 -15.05
N VAL A 264 0.98 1.86 -13.99
CA VAL A 264 1.59 3.20 -13.97
C VAL A 264 2.78 3.29 -14.92
N PHE A 265 3.75 2.37 -14.87
CA PHE A 265 5.03 2.53 -15.55
C PHE A 265 5.07 1.90 -16.94
N LEU A 266 4.42 0.77 -17.14
CA LEU A 266 4.46 0.03 -18.42
C LEU A 266 3.26 0.35 -19.30
N GLY A 267 2.11 0.62 -18.67
CA GLY A 267 0.85 0.91 -19.34
C GLY A 267 0.14 -0.33 -19.86
N GLU A 268 -1.17 -0.19 -20.01
CA GLU A 268 -2.06 -1.28 -20.42
C GLU A 268 -2.91 -0.85 -21.62
N LYS A 269 -3.25 -1.83 -22.46
CA LYS A 269 -4.18 -1.72 -23.57
C LYS A 269 -5.48 -2.41 -23.20
N ASN A 270 -6.57 -1.66 -23.26
CA ASN A 270 -7.92 -2.21 -23.22
C ASN A 270 -8.64 -1.91 -24.53
N GLY A 271 -8.54 -2.85 -25.49
CA GLY A 271 -9.04 -2.64 -26.84
C GLY A 271 -8.31 -1.50 -27.54
N ASN A 272 -9.02 -0.42 -27.86
CA ASN A 272 -8.47 0.76 -28.55
C ASN A 272 -8.18 1.91 -27.57
N SER A 273 -7.86 1.60 -26.31
CA SER A 273 -7.54 2.60 -25.30
C SER A 273 -6.27 2.23 -24.57
N ILE A 274 -5.47 3.24 -24.23
CA ILE A 274 -4.27 3.12 -23.41
C ILE A 274 -4.60 3.66 -22.02
N SER A 275 -4.29 2.86 -21.01
CA SER A 275 -4.46 3.18 -19.59
C SER A 275 -3.10 3.21 -18.91
N GLY A 276 -2.88 4.13 -17.98
CA GLY A 276 -1.57 4.27 -17.34
C GLY A 276 -0.49 4.68 -18.34
N TYR A 277 0.70 4.06 -18.37
CA TYR A 277 1.80 4.44 -19.28
C TYR A 277 2.41 5.82 -18.96
N HIS A 278 3.12 5.89 -17.86
CA HIS A 278 3.76 7.09 -17.32
C HIS A 278 5.28 6.93 -17.09
N GLY A 279 5.84 5.74 -17.34
CA GLY A 279 7.27 5.45 -17.18
C GLY A 279 8.11 5.89 -18.38
N TRP A 280 9.07 6.78 -18.18
CA TRP A 280 9.92 7.29 -19.26
C TRP A 280 10.87 6.22 -19.83
N ILE A 281 11.31 5.26 -19.01
CA ILE A 281 12.19 4.16 -19.42
C ILE A 281 11.47 3.28 -20.45
N LYS A 282 10.22 2.89 -20.16
CA LYS A 282 9.37 2.13 -21.10
C LYS A 282 9.10 2.95 -22.36
N TYR A 283 8.78 4.24 -22.21
CA TYR A 283 8.56 5.14 -23.33
C TYR A 283 9.76 5.14 -24.29
N TYR A 284 10.97 5.30 -23.75
CA TYR A 284 12.19 5.29 -24.55
C TYR A 284 12.41 3.96 -25.27
N GLN A 285 12.21 2.82 -24.60
CA GLN A 285 12.33 1.50 -25.22
C GLN A 285 11.33 1.28 -26.35
N ASP A 286 10.07 1.69 -26.16
CA ASP A 286 9.04 1.58 -27.20
C ASP A 286 9.29 2.56 -28.35
N GLU A 287 9.87 3.73 -28.11
CA GLU A 287 10.29 4.66 -29.16
C GLU A 287 11.42 4.07 -30.00
N LEU A 288 12.45 3.48 -29.37
CA LEU A 288 13.51 2.75 -30.07
C LEU A 288 12.97 1.56 -30.89
N ALA A 289 11.94 0.89 -30.38
CA ALA A 289 11.28 -0.22 -31.07
C ALA A 289 10.34 0.25 -32.20
N GLY A 290 10.15 1.56 -32.39
CA GLY A 290 9.24 2.13 -33.38
C GLY A 290 7.75 1.95 -33.05
N ARG A 291 7.45 1.64 -31.78
CA ARG A 291 6.10 1.40 -31.25
C ARG A 291 5.47 2.66 -30.67
N MET A 292 6.29 3.60 -30.22
CA MET A 292 5.85 4.89 -29.67
C MET A 292 5.98 6.00 -30.71
N ASN A 293 4.94 6.83 -30.82
CA ASN A 293 4.99 8.09 -31.54
C ASN A 293 4.58 9.26 -30.62
N TYR A 294 5.54 10.15 -30.39
CA TYR A 294 5.37 11.44 -29.70
C TYR A 294 4.73 12.45 -30.66
N LEU A 295 3.61 13.09 -30.27
CA LEU A 295 2.85 13.97 -31.18
C LEU A 295 3.08 15.47 -30.93
N GLY A 296 4.02 15.83 -30.06
CA GLY A 296 4.29 17.19 -29.59
C GLY A 296 3.93 17.35 -28.11
N TYR A 297 4.48 18.37 -27.45
CA TYR A 297 4.28 18.58 -26.02
C TYR A 297 3.19 19.62 -25.76
N MET A 298 2.47 19.44 -24.67
CA MET A 298 1.54 20.43 -24.14
C MET A 298 2.21 21.24 -23.04
N VAL A 299 2.91 20.56 -22.14
CA VAL A 299 3.58 21.16 -20.98
C VAL A 299 4.94 20.49 -20.80
N LYS A 300 5.93 21.31 -20.44
CA LYS A 300 7.24 20.86 -19.96
C LYS A 300 7.59 21.63 -18.69
N ILE A 301 7.94 20.91 -17.64
CA ILE A 301 8.36 21.48 -16.35
C ILE A 301 9.72 20.91 -16.02
N ASP A 302 10.71 21.78 -15.86
CA ASP A 302 12.04 21.39 -15.40
C ASP A 302 12.09 21.41 -13.88
N LEU A 303 12.51 20.29 -13.28
CA LEU A 303 12.58 20.07 -11.84
C LEU A 303 14.02 20.13 -11.31
N GLY A 304 14.93 20.71 -12.10
CA GLY A 304 16.38 20.76 -11.82
C GLY A 304 17.14 19.49 -12.22
N VAL A 305 16.65 18.30 -11.85
CA VAL A 305 17.29 17.00 -12.16
C VAL A 305 16.52 16.15 -13.18
N SER A 306 15.20 16.36 -13.24
CA SER A 306 14.26 15.66 -14.12
C SER A 306 13.35 16.66 -14.82
N SER A 307 12.61 16.20 -15.81
CA SER A 307 11.61 17.02 -16.50
C SER A 307 10.28 16.29 -16.62
N VAL A 308 9.21 16.91 -16.18
CA VAL A 308 7.85 16.42 -16.44
C VAL A 308 7.41 16.90 -17.81
N ILE A 309 6.93 15.98 -18.64
CA ILE A 309 6.44 16.25 -19.99
C ILE A 309 5.03 15.72 -20.11
N GLU A 310 4.08 16.60 -20.43
CA GLU A 310 2.71 16.23 -20.77
C GLU A 310 2.52 16.30 -22.29
N MET A 311 2.00 15.22 -22.87
CA MET A 311 1.91 15.05 -24.32
C MET A 311 0.82 14.05 -24.72
N PRO A 312 0.13 14.26 -25.86
CA PRO A 312 -0.54 13.18 -26.57
C PRO A 312 0.51 12.22 -27.16
N MET A 313 0.14 10.94 -27.23
CA MET A 313 1.02 9.89 -27.75
C MET A 313 0.23 8.83 -28.51
N ASN A 314 0.93 8.10 -29.36
CA ASN A 314 0.41 6.92 -30.02
C ASN A 314 1.30 5.72 -29.72
N TRP A 315 0.71 4.63 -29.22
CA TRP A 315 1.41 3.40 -28.90
C TRP A 315 0.81 2.26 -29.71
N ASP A 316 1.60 1.67 -30.61
CA ASP A 316 1.18 0.63 -31.58
C ASP A 316 -0.11 1.00 -32.35
N GLY A 317 -0.23 2.25 -32.78
CA GLY A 317 -1.40 2.74 -33.51
C GLY A 317 -2.55 3.22 -32.62
N ILE A 318 -2.52 2.98 -31.30
CA ILE A 318 -3.57 3.42 -30.37
C ILE A 318 -3.25 4.81 -29.84
N TYR A 319 -4.20 5.72 -29.89
CA TYR A 319 -4.02 7.12 -29.48
C TYR A 319 -4.42 7.33 -28.00
N LYS A 320 -3.56 8.04 -27.24
CA LYS A 320 -3.87 8.57 -25.91
C LYS A 320 -3.79 10.09 -25.96
N SER A 321 -4.86 10.77 -25.56
CA SER A 321 -4.99 12.22 -25.68
C SER A 321 -4.08 13.01 -24.77
N ILE A 322 -3.72 12.45 -23.61
CA ILE A 322 -2.82 13.04 -22.62
C ILE A 322 -2.10 11.89 -21.90
N SER A 323 -0.78 11.94 -21.86
CA SER A 323 0.05 11.24 -20.89
C SER A 323 1.06 12.21 -20.31
N SER A 324 1.52 11.94 -19.09
CA SER A 324 2.62 12.65 -18.47
C SER A 324 3.71 11.67 -18.05
N ILE A 325 4.97 11.99 -18.32
CA ILE A 325 6.13 11.20 -17.88
C ILE A 325 7.13 12.11 -17.17
N SER A 326 7.91 11.55 -16.25
CA SER A 326 9.01 12.25 -15.57
C SER A 326 10.36 11.75 -16.11
N VAL A 327 10.91 12.44 -17.11
CA VAL A 327 12.18 12.03 -17.75
C VAL A 327 13.37 12.28 -16.82
N SER A 328 14.34 11.36 -16.85
CA SER A 328 15.59 11.35 -16.08
C SER A 328 15.48 10.91 -14.62
N GLY A 329 14.29 10.87 -14.03
CA GLY A 329 14.12 10.34 -12.65
C GLY A 329 14.45 8.85 -12.58
N SER A 330 15.03 8.40 -11.47
CA SER A 330 15.19 6.97 -11.19
C SER A 330 13.84 6.27 -10.87
N PRO A 331 13.79 4.93 -10.93
CA PRO A 331 12.60 4.18 -10.50
C PRO A 331 12.19 4.50 -9.05
N GLU A 332 13.17 4.61 -8.16
CA GLU A 332 12.95 4.87 -6.75
C GLU A 332 12.40 6.27 -6.48
N ILE A 333 12.78 7.32 -7.21
CA ILE A 333 12.18 8.66 -6.99
C ILE A 333 10.71 8.68 -7.40
N GLU A 334 10.36 8.04 -8.52
CA GLU A 334 8.97 7.98 -8.98
C GLU A 334 8.10 7.16 -8.02
N LEU A 335 8.58 5.99 -7.57
CA LEU A 335 7.89 5.19 -6.55
C LEU A 335 7.82 5.90 -5.20
N ALA A 336 8.85 6.65 -4.79
CA ALA A 336 8.88 7.39 -3.52
C ALA A 336 7.72 8.36 -3.44
N LEU A 337 7.67 9.24 -4.44
CA LEU A 337 6.77 10.37 -4.48
C LEU A 337 5.35 9.88 -4.66
N ALA A 338 5.14 8.90 -5.53
CA ALA A 338 3.84 8.28 -5.71
C ALA A 338 3.36 7.59 -4.42
N THR A 339 4.21 6.84 -3.71
CA THR A 339 3.83 6.19 -2.44
C THR A 339 3.53 7.20 -1.34
N VAL A 340 4.36 8.24 -1.20
CA VAL A 340 4.12 9.32 -0.23
C VAL A 340 2.79 10.01 -0.51
N CYS A 341 2.53 10.36 -1.78
CA CYS A 341 1.29 11.02 -2.17
C CYS A 341 0.08 10.11 -2.04
N PHE A 342 0.21 8.82 -2.34
CA PHE A 342 -0.85 7.83 -2.17
C PHE A 342 -1.29 7.73 -0.71
N LEU A 343 -0.35 7.73 0.23
CA LEU A 343 -0.62 7.66 1.66
C LEU A 343 -1.07 9.01 2.27
N ALA A 344 -0.44 10.11 1.87
CA ALA A 344 -0.68 11.43 2.46
C ALA A 344 -1.84 12.21 1.81
N ARG A 345 -2.18 11.88 0.55
CA ARG A 345 -3.16 12.56 -0.31
C ARG A 345 -3.91 11.56 -1.23
N PRO A 346 -4.51 10.48 -0.70
CA PRO A 346 -5.22 9.51 -1.53
C PRO A 346 -6.30 10.19 -2.39
N ASN A 347 -6.38 9.80 -3.66
CA ASN A 347 -7.34 10.33 -4.64
C ASN A 347 -7.29 11.86 -4.86
N SER A 348 -6.21 12.52 -4.45
CA SER A 348 -6.09 13.98 -4.47
C SER A 348 -4.77 14.42 -5.09
N LYS A 349 -4.75 15.65 -5.63
CA LYS A 349 -3.49 16.29 -6.05
C LYS A 349 -2.59 16.49 -4.82
N CYS A 350 -1.35 16.04 -4.95
CA CYS A 350 -0.31 16.09 -3.95
C CYS A 350 0.75 17.11 -4.39
N PRO A 351 0.87 18.27 -3.70
CA PRO A 351 1.79 19.33 -4.11
C PRO A 351 3.25 18.97 -3.77
N LEU A 352 4.14 19.15 -4.73
CA LEU A 352 5.55 18.77 -4.64
C LEU A 352 6.45 19.87 -5.24
N GLN A 353 7.76 19.73 -5.07
CA GLN A 353 8.78 20.59 -5.68
C GLN A 353 9.90 19.75 -6.29
N GLY A 354 10.46 20.22 -7.40
CA GLY A 354 11.72 19.73 -7.95
C GLY A 354 12.94 20.11 -7.09
N ALA A 355 14.11 19.59 -7.45
CA ALA A 355 15.38 19.91 -6.79
C ALA A 355 15.69 21.43 -6.78
N ASP A 356 15.26 22.14 -7.83
CA ASP A 356 15.40 23.58 -7.96
C ASP A 356 14.29 24.39 -7.24
N GLY A 357 13.32 23.71 -6.63
CA GLY A 357 12.15 24.32 -5.99
C GLY A 357 10.98 24.60 -6.94
N THR A 358 11.07 24.19 -8.22
CA THR A 358 9.97 24.35 -9.18
C THR A 358 8.75 23.57 -8.71
N PRO A 359 7.57 24.21 -8.54
CA PRO A 359 6.39 23.53 -8.07
C PRO A 359 5.80 22.63 -9.16
N TYR A 360 5.32 21.47 -8.73
CA TYR A 360 4.49 20.56 -9.53
C TYR A 360 3.60 19.74 -8.58
N ALA A 361 2.89 18.74 -9.10
CA ALA A 361 2.11 17.84 -8.28
C ALA A 361 2.20 16.40 -8.76
N TYR A 362 1.82 15.46 -7.89
CA TYR A 362 1.45 14.11 -8.29
C TYR A 362 -0.04 13.90 -8.07
N GLN A 363 -0.69 13.18 -8.97
CA GLN A 363 -2.04 12.68 -8.76
C GLN A 363 -1.95 11.18 -8.55
N THR A 364 -2.55 10.68 -7.47
CA THR A 364 -2.69 9.25 -7.20
C THR A 364 -4.15 8.87 -7.05
N TYR A 365 -4.53 7.67 -7.48
CA TYR A 365 -5.85 7.10 -7.29
C TYR A 365 -5.74 5.77 -6.56
N THR A 366 -6.71 5.46 -5.70
CA THR A 366 -6.82 4.17 -5.03
C THR A 366 -7.68 3.22 -5.85
N LEU A 367 -7.37 1.92 -5.77
CA LEU A 367 -8.23 0.86 -6.26
C LEU A 367 -8.43 -0.15 -5.14
N ASP A 368 -9.68 -0.37 -4.74
CA ASP A 368 -10.02 -1.36 -3.72
C ASP A 368 -10.45 -2.68 -4.37
N TYR A 369 -9.80 -3.76 -3.98
CA TYR A 369 -10.07 -5.10 -4.51
C TYR A 369 -9.81 -6.19 -3.47
N ASN A 370 -10.78 -7.11 -3.32
CA ASN A 370 -10.71 -8.23 -2.36
C ASN A 370 -10.31 -7.84 -0.93
N GLY A 371 -10.73 -6.66 -0.46
CA GLY A 371 -10.44 -6.17 0.89
C GLY A 371 -9.08 -5.48 1.07
N ASN A 372 -8.30 -5.35 0.00
CA ASN A 372 -7.05 -4.61 -0.04
C ASN A 372 -7.18 -3.34 -0.89
N THR A 373 -6.33 -2.35 -0.62
CA THR A 373 -6.21 -1.13 -1.41
C THR A 373 -4.89 -1.12 -2.15
N TYR A 374 -4.93 -0.78 -3.44
CA TYR A 374 -3.81 -0.78 -4.38
C TYR A 374 -3.62 0.60 -5.00
N VAL A 375 -2.46 0.83 -5.61
CA VAL A 375 -2.24 1.98 -6.48
C VAL A 375 -3.08 1.80 -7.75
N GLY A 376 -4.13 2.61 -7.83
CA GLY A 376 -5.08 2.64 -8.92
C GLY A 376 -4.54 3.38 -10.15
N SER A 377 -3.77 4.44 -9.96
CA SER A 377 -3.02 5.13 -11.00
C SER A 377 -2.18 6.18 -10.29
N ALA A 378 -1.05 6.56 -10.86
CA ALA A 378 -0.19 7.59 -10.33
C ALA A 378 0.53 8.29 -11.49
N TYR A 379 0.57 9.61 -11.49
CA TYR A 379 1.28 10.36 -12.54
C TYR A 379 1.64 11.78 -12.10
N PRO A 380 2.75 12.34 -12.62
CA PRO A 380 3.11 13.74 -12.39
C PRO A 380 2.12 14.66 -13.12
N THR A 381 1.84 15.81 -12.54
CA THR A 381 0.96 16.86 -13.06
C THR A 381 1.40 18.22 -12.51
N TYR A 382 0.61 19.26 -12.75
CA TYR A 382 0.89 20.64 -12.34
C TYR A 382 -0.30 21.32 -11.67
#